data_AF-A0A291GPC6-F1
#
_entry.id   AF-A0A291GPC6-F1
#
_cell.length_a   1.000
_cell.length_b   1.000
_cell.length_c   1.000
_cell.angle_alpha   90.00
_cell.angle_beta   90.00
_cell.angle_gamma   90.00
#
_symmetry.space_group_name_H-M   'P 1'
#
loop_
_entity.id
_entity.type
_entity.pdbx_description
1 polymer ?
#
loop_
_entity_poly.entity_id
_entity_poly.type
_entity_poly.pdbx_seq_one_letter_code
_entity_poly.pdbx_strand_id
1 'polypeptide(L)'
;MSENTLTNPNTELASGLEAAETAGDVDQEPAKNNAEDSTPAPAKRRTTGRSRTTSRTGKASVRRITDKAEQIIDADEGTRALAAELVGARSAGVADLTTAIMEAKRSPVESAVADLVGVQSGSVPEATVHLVGMGRSELAALVQLVSALSDVKLPEKVPAKSTDAALTLVEPVRDAQIDQHALDQLQSLLAK
;
A
#
# COMPACT_ATOMS: atom_id res chain seq x y z
N MET A 1 40.75 -20.89 31.53
CA MET A 1 39.74 -20.80 32.59
C MET A 1 38.53 -20.14 31.96
N SER A 2 37.67 -20.97 31.38
CA SER A 2 36.50 -20.56 30.62
C SER A 2 35.26 -20.65 31.50
N GLU A 3 34.26 -19.86 31.11
CA GLU A 3 32.82 -19.98 31.44
C GLU A 3 32.33 -19.24 32.70
N ASN A 4 31.71 -18.11 32.41
CA ASN A 4 30.92 -17.28 33.32
C ASN A 4 29.45 -17.56 32.98
N THR A 5 28.79 -18.45 33.73
CA THR A 5 27.40 -18.87 33.48
C THR A 5 26.44 -17.98 34.26
N LEU A 6 25.64 -17.19 33.53
CA LEU A 6 24.48 -16.46 34.02
C LEU A 6 23.39 -17.44 34.46
N THR A 7 22.87 -17.29 35.68
CA THR A 7 21.59 -17.87 36.09
C THR A 7 20.81 -16.83 36.86
N ASN A 8 19.68 -16.40 36.30
CA ASN A 8 18.63 -15.63 36.95
C ASN A 8 17.27 -16.20 36.50
N PRO A 9 16.18 -15.94 37.24
CA PRO A 9 15.35 -17.01 37.81
C PRO A 9 13.95 -17.16 37.20
N ASN A 10 13.35 -18.32 37.51
CA ASN A 10 11.92 -18.65 37.56
C ASN A 10 10.92 -17.57 37.17
N THR A 11 10.10 -17.87 36.15
CA THR A 11 8.81 -17.20 35.92
C THR A 11 7.78 -18.24 35.47
N GLU A 12 7.25 -19.01 36.42
CA GLU A 12 5.99 -19.75 36.23
C GLU A 12 4.83 -18.84 36.63
N LEU A 13 4.08 -18.38 35.64
CA LEU A 13 2.83 -17.65 35.81
C LEU A 13 1.64 -18.59 35.55
N ALA A 14 1.01 -18.95 36.67
CA ALA A 14 -0.44 -18.97 36.91
C ALA A 14 -1.36 -19.80 36.00
N SER A 15 -1.75 -20.95 36.55
CA SER A 15 -3.09 -21.55 36.45
C SER A 15 -4.19 -20.60 36.93
N GLY A 16 -5.38 -20.66 36.32
CA GLY A 16 -6.59 -20.02 36.84
C GLY A 16 -7.81 -20.23 35.94
N LEU A 17 -8.54 -21.33 36.18
CA LEU A 17 -9.93 -21.54 35.75
C LEU A 17 -10.84 -20.41 36.28
N GLU A 18 -11.97 -20.16 35.61
CA GLU A 18 -13.31 -20.21 36.21
C GLU A 18 -14.35 -20.02 35.09
N ALA A 19 -15.27 -20.99 35.01
CA ALA A 19 -16.48 -20.96 34.22
C ALA A 19 -17.59 -20.31 35.06
N ALA A 20 -18.51 -19.57 34.42
CA ALA A 20 -19.78 -19.24 35.03
C ALA A 20 -20.89 -19.20 33.97
N GLU A 21 -21.73 -20.23 34.05
CA GLU A 21 -23.06 -20.33 33.47
C GLU A 21 -23.97 -19.20 33.99
N THR A 22 -24.93 -18.77 33.17
CA THR A 22 -26.29 -18.54 33.69
C THR A 22 -27.32 -18.74 32.60
N ALA A 23 -28.12 -19.80 32.77
CA ALA A 23 -29.34 -20.09 32.05
C ALA A 23 -30.49 -19.19 32.57
N GLY A 24 -31.40 -18.83 31.68
CA GLY A 24 -32.64 -18.12 31.97
C GLY A 24 -33.73 -18.59 31.02
N ASP A 25 -34.41 -19.64 31.45
CA ASP A 25 -35.59 -20.29 30.90
C ASP A 25 -36.86 -19.43 31.12
N VAL A 26 -37.85 -19.52 30.23
CA VAL A 26 -39.31 -19.63 30.50
C VAL A 26 -40.11 -19.47 29.19
N ASP A 27 -40.67 -20.60 28.77
CA ASP A 27 -41.75 -20.84 27.80
C ASP A 27 -43.05 -20.04 28.02
N GLN A 28 -43.73 -19.68 26.93
CA GLN A 28 -45.13 -20.11 26.64
C GLN A 28 -45.66 -19.58 25.29
N GLU A 29 -45.88 -20.52 24.35
CA GLU A 29 -46.93 -20.50 23.31
C GLU A 29 -48.33 -20.78 23.95
N PRO A 30 -49.52 -20.82 23.27
CA PRO A 30 -49.79 -20.87 21.81
C PRO A 30 -51.05 -20.08 21.31
N ALA A 31 -51.30 -20.19 19.98
CA ALA A 31 -52.60 -20.48 19.35
C ALA A 31 -53.32 -19.41 18.47
N LYS A 32 -53.30 -19.70 17.15
CA LYS A 32 -54.46 -20.00 16.27
C LYS A 32 -55.38 -18.87 15.73
N ASN A 33 -55.41 -18.84 14.39
CA ASN A 33 -56.56 -18.96 13.45
C ASN A 33 -56.93 -17.75 12.58
N ASN A 34 -56.96 -18.03 11.26
CA ASN A 34 -57.88 -17.58 10.18
C ASN A 34 -58.04 -16.06 9.94
N ALA A 35 -58.23 -15.54 8.72
CA ALA A 35 -58.82 -16.08 7.50
C ALA A 35 -58.31 -15.28 6.29
N GLU A 36 -58.34 -15.92 5.13
CA GLU A 36 -58.24 -15.30 3.81
C GLU A 36 -59.36 -14.26 3.59
N ASP A 37 -59.03 -13.10 3.01
CA ASP A 37 -59.99 -12.39 2.16
C ASP A 37 -59.27 -11.70 1.00
N SER A 38 -59.83 -11.91 -0.19
CA SER A 38 -59.30 -11.58 -1.50
C SER A 38 -59.84 -10.23 -1.95
N THR A 39 -58.97 -9.31 -2.40
CA THR A 39 -59.39 -8.24 -3.32
C THR A 39 -58.38 -8.07 -4.46
N PRO A 40 -58.85 -7.97 -5.74
CA PRO A 40 -57.99 -7.96 -6.91
C PRO A 40 -57.56 -6.54 -7.35
N ALA A 41 -56.27 -6.44 -7.72
CA ALA A 41 -55.59 -5.54 -8.67
C ALA A 41 -55.90 -4.02 -8.68
N PRO A 42 -54.86 -3.18 -8.86
CA PRO A 42 -54.61 -2.76 -10.25
C PRO A 42 -53.12 -2.83 -10.65
N ALA A 43 -52.89 -3.32 -11.87
CA ALA A 43 -51.58 -3.38 -12.51
C ALA A 43 -50.92 -2.00 -12.60
N LYS A 44 -49.82 -1.80 -11.86
CA LYS A 44 -48.89 -0.67 -12.07
C LYS A 44 -47.64 -1.14 -12.81
N ARG A 45 -47.69 -0.88 -14.12
CA ARG A 45 -46.59 -0.57 -15.06
C ARG A 45 -45.16 -0.80 -14.53
N ARG A 46 -44.45 -1.69 -15.23
CA ARG A 46 -42.98 -1.70 -15.35
C ARG A 46 -42.46 -0.28 -15.54
N THR A 47 -41.60 0.16 -14.63
CA THR A 47 -40.49 1.05 -14.99
C THR A 47 -39.24 0.41 -14.42
N THR A 48 -38.45 -0.17 -15.33
CA THR A 48 -37.06 -0.53 -15.10
C THR A 48 -36.30 0.77 -14.82
N GLY A 49 -36.34 1.20 -13.57
CA GLY A 49 -35.55 2.31 -13.05
C GLY A 49 -34.11 1.87 -12.87
N ARG A 50 -33.40 1.62 -13.98
CA ARG A 50 -31.94 1.65 -13.98
C ARG A 50 -31.54 3.09 -13.65
N SER A 51 -31.43 3.37 -12.35
CA SER A 51 -31.00 4.64 -11.80
C SER A 51 -29.62 4.98 -12.37
N ARG A 52 -29.61 5.81 -13.41
CA ARG A 52 -28.40 6.44 -13.96
C ARG A 52 -28.10 7.70 -13.16
N THR A 53 -27.79 7.54 -11.87
CA THR A 53 -27.17 8.62 -11.08
C THR A 53 -25.65 8.70 -11.31
N THR A 54 -25.08 7.92 -12.23
CA THR A 54 -23.65 7.89 -12.55
C THR A 54 -23.15 9.03 -13.45
N SER A 55 -24.02 9.96 -13.89
CA SER A 55 -23.72 10.77 -15.07
C SER A 55 -22.84 12.01 -14.85
N ARG A 56 -22.62 12.49 -13.61
CA ARG A 56 -21.64 13.57 -13.34
C ARG A 56 -20.39 13.03 -12.68
N THR A 57 -20.54 12.21 -11.64
CA THR A 57 -19.41 11.59 -10.92
C THR A 57 -18.64 10.63 -11.83
N GLY A 58 -19.35 9.82 -12.64
CA GLY A 58 -18.72 8.94 -13.62
C GLY A 58 -18.01 9.73 -14.74
N LYS A 59 -18.59 10.84 -15.21
CA LYS A 59 -17.93 11.69 -16.22
C LYS A 59 -16.70 12.41 -15.69
N ALA A 60 -16.73 12.88 -14.44
CA ALA A 60 -15.56 13.44 -13.77
C ALA A 60 -14.46 12.39 -13.58
N SER A 61 -14.83 11.16 -13.24
CA SER A 61 -13.88 10.03 -13.14
C SER A 61 -13.26 9.67 -14.49
N VAL A 62 -14.06 9.60 -15.55
CA VAL A 62 -13.54 9.29 -16.91
C VAL A 62 -12.61 10.40 -17.38
N ARG A 63 -12.98 11.68 -17.19
CA ARG A 63 -12.12 12.79 -17.57
C ARG A 63 -10.77 12.74 -16.85
N ARG A 64 -10.75 12.49 -15.53
CA ARG A 64 -9.50 12.31 -14.78
C ARG A 64 -8.64 11.16 -15.30
N ILE A 65 -9.27 10.03 -15.63
CA ILE A 65 -8.55 8.88 -16.21
C ILE A 65 -7.98 9.24 -17.58
N THR A 66 -8.72 9.97 -18.42
CA THR A 66 -8.25 10.42 -19.72
C THR A 66 -7.10 11.42 -19.59
N ASP A 67 -7.26 12.46 -18.77
CA ASP A 67 -6.22 13.46 -18.51
C ASP A 67 -4.95 12.77 -17.97
N LYS A 68 -5.10 11.74 -17.13
CA LYS A 68 -3.96 10.99 -16.60
C LYS A 68 -3.29 10.09 -17.63
N ALA A 69 -4.08 9.43 -18.49
CA ALA A 69 -3.56 8.65 -19.59
C ALA A 69 -2.76 9.52 -20.58
N GLU A 70 -3.23 10.73 -20.86
CA GLU A 70 -2.49 11.72 -21.68
C GLU A 70 -1.14 12.09 -21.05
N GLN A 71 -1.11 12.40 -19.74
CA GLN A 71 0.15 12.65 -19.03
C GLN A 71 1.14 11.48 -19.12
N ILE A 72 0.64 10.23 -19.06
CA ILE A 72 1.46 9.03 -19.19
C ILE A 72 1.94 8.82 -20.62
N ILE A 73 1.13 9.18 -21.62
CA ILE A 73 1.54 9.11 -23.03
C ILE A 73 2.70 10.09 -23.29
N ASP A 74 2.63 11.29 -22.72
CA ASP A 74 3.62 12.34 -22.89
C ASP A 74 4.91 12.10 -22.08
N ALA A 75 4.87 11.24 -21.07
CA ALA A 75 6.05 10.84 -20.31
C ALA A 75 7.00 9.96 -21.15
N ASP A 76 8.31 10.15 -20.94
CA ASP A 76 9.32 9.30 -21.56
C ASP A 76 9.25 7.86 -21.05
N GLU A 77 9.79 6.93 -21.84
CA GLU A 77 9.72 5.50 -21.54
C GLU A 77 10.44 5.13 -20.23
N GLY A 78 11.52 5.84 -19.89
CA GLY A 78 12.25 5.62 -18.64
C GLY A 78 11.41 5.99 -17.42
N THR A 79 10.79 7.17 -17.44
CA THR A 79 9.90 7.65 -16.38
C THR A 79 8.66 6.76 -16.25
N ARG A 80 8.09 6.28 -17.36
CA ARG A 80 6.97 5.32 -17.33
C ARG A 80 7.36 3.97 -16.72
N ALA A 81 8.50 3.40 -17.12
CA ALA A 81 8.97 2.14 -16.59
C ALA A 81 9.20 2.23 -15.09
N LEU A 82 9.86 3.31 -14.65
CA LEU A 82 10.08 3.58 -13.24
C LEU A 82 8.77 3.79 -12.47
N ALA A 83 7.85 4.57 -13.01
CA ALA A 83 6.52 4.76 -12.42
C ALA A 83 5.76 3.43 -12.28
N ALA A 84 5.84 2.55 -13.28
CA ALA A 84 5.23 1.23 -13.23
C ALA A 84 5.84 0.34 -12.16
N GLU A 85 7.17 0.32 -12.03
CA GLU A 85 7.83 -0.45 -10.97
C GLU A 85 7.46 0.07 -9.57
N LEU A 86 7.48 1.38 -9.36
CA LEU A 86 7.21 1.99 -8.06
C LEU A 86 5.75 1.81 -7.63
N VAL A 87 4.80 1.90 -8.57
CA VAL A 87 3.38 1.67 -8.28
C VAL A 87 3.02 0.18 -8.25
N GLY A 88 3.93 -0.71 -8.68
CA GLY A 88 3.67 -2.14 -8.79
C GLY A 88 2.69 -2.47 -9.92
N ALA A 89 2.68 -1.67 -10.98
CA ALA A 89 1.90 -1.94 -12.19
C ALA A 89 2.45 -3.18 -12.91
N ARG A 90 1.56 -3.94 -13.56
CA ARG A 90 1.95 -5.14 -14.33
C ARG A 90 2.80 -4.83 -15.56
N SER A 91 2.68 -3.61 -16.08
CA SER A 91 3.46 -3.13 -17.22
C SER A 91 3.60 -1.61 -17.17
N ALA A 92 4.56 -1.09 -17.93
CA ALA A 92 4.70 0.34 -18.25
C ALA A 92 3.67 0.84 -19.27
N GLY A 93 2.74 -0.03 -19.70
CA GLY A 93 1.67 0.32 -20.62
C GLY A 93 0.71 1.33 -19.99
N VAL A 94 0.26 2.30 -20.79
CA VAL A 94 -0.59 3.41 -20.35
C VAL A 94 -1.80 2.94 -19.54
N ALA A 95 -2.49 1.87 -19.98
CA ALA A 95 -3.68 1.37 -19.30
C ALA A 95 -3.40 0.76 -17.91
N ASP A 96 -2.35 -0.08 -17.81
CA ASP A 96 -1.97 -0.71 -16.54
C ASP A 96 -1.45 0.33 -15.55
N LEU A 97 -0.60 1.25 -16.02
CA LEU A 97 -0.04 2.32 -15.20
C LEU A 97 -1.12 3.30 -14.72
N THR A 98 -2.04 3.71 -15.60
CA THR A 98 -3.16 4.58 -15.20
C THR A 98 -4.02 3.90 -14.13
N THR A 99 -4.33 2.62 -14.32
CA THR A 99 -5.13 1.85 -13.34
C THR A 99 -4.42 1.77 -12.00
N ALA A 100 -3.13 1.42 -12.01
CA ALA A 100 -2.33 1.28 -10.80
C ALA A 100 -2.21 2.61 -10.03
N ILE A 101 -1.99 3.74 -10.72
CA ILE A 101 -1.92 5.08 -10.12
C ILE A 101 -3.27 5.47 -9.47
N MET A 102 -4.38 5.21 -10.18
CA MET A 102 -5.71 5.58 -9.69
C MET A 102 -6.15 4.70 -8.50
N GLU A 103 -5.74 3.43 -8.47
CA GLU A 103 -6.02 2.48 -7.38
C GLU A 103 -5.12 2.67 -6.16
N ALA A 104 -3.91 3.22 -6.34
CA ALA A 104 -2.96 3.42 -5.25
C ALA A 104 -3.55 4.28 -4.13
N LYS A 105 -3.65 3.75 -2.90
CA LYS A 105 -4.19 4.49 -1.74
C LYS A 105 -3.25 5.61 -1.25
N ARG A 106 -1.94 5.40 -1.42
CA ARG A 106 -0.85 6.32 -1.07
C ARG A 106 0.16 6.27 -2.21
N SER A 107 0.76 7.40 -2.57
CA SER A 107 1.80 7.44 -3.60
C SER A 107 3.02 6.65 -3.11
N PRO A 108 3.39 5.53 -3.77
CA PRO A 108 4.57 4.76 -3.38
C PRO A 108 5.85 5.58 -3.52
N VAL A 109 5.85 6.58 -4.42
CA VAL A 109 6.96 7.51 -4.61
C VAL A 109 7.09 8.50 -3.48
N GLU A 110 5.99 9.04 -2.94
CA GLU A 110 6.09 9.90 -1.76
C GLU A 110 6.68 9.15 -0.56
N SER A 111 6.35 7.85 -0.41
CA SER A 111 6.95 7.01 0.62
C SER A 111 8.44 6.81 0.36
N ALA A 112 8.82 6.39 -0.85
CA ALA A 112 10.21 6.15 -1.20
C ALA A 112 11.08 7.42 -1.11
N VAL A 113 10.52 8.58 -1.45
CA VAL A 113 11.19 9.89 -1.29
C VAL A 113 11.34 10.26 0.18
N ALA A 114 10.30 10.06 1.00
CA ALA A 114 10.40 10.31 2.43
C ALA A 114 11.46 9.40 3.09
N ASP A 115 11.52 8.14 2.68
CA ASP A 115 12.52 7.17 3.13
C ASP A 115 13.93 7.59 2.70
N LEU A 116 14.10 8.03 1.46
CA LEU A 116 15.37 8.53 0.94
C LEU A 116 15.87 9.75 1.73
N VAL A 117 14.98 10.72 1.98
CA VAL A 117 15.29 11.90 2.79
C VAL A 117 15.67 11.48 4.22
N GLY A 118 14.96 10.53 4.80
CA GLY A 118 15.29 9.98 6.12
C GLY A 118 16.70 9.37 6.18
N VAL A 119 17.06 8.60 5.15
CA VAL A 119 18.39 7.97 5.04
C VAL A 119 19.50 9.00 4.79
N GLN A 120 19.27 9.98 3.91
CA GLN A 120 20.27 10.99 3.54
C GLN A 120 20.52 12.02 4.65
N SER A 121 19.48 12.45 5.35
CA SER A 121 19.59 13.46 6.42
C SER A 121 20.04 12.90 7.76
N GLY A 122 19.87 11.59 7.99
CA GLY A 122 20.24 10.92 9.23
C GLY A 122 21.74 10.66 9.39
N SER A 123 22.16 10.42 10.63
CA SER A 123 23.47 9.83 10.92
C SER A 123 23.53 8.37 10.44
N VAL A 124 24.73 7.83 10.21
CA VAL A 124 24.91 6.43 9.74
C VAL A 124 24.14 5.42 10.59
N PRO A 125 24.15 5.48 11.94
CA PRO A 125 23.36 4.57 12.76
C PRO A 125 21.84 4.72 12.57
N GLU A 126 21.34 5.97 12.45
CA GLU A 126 19.91 6.24 12.24
C GLU A 126 19.46 5.74 10.86
N ALA A 127 20.22 6.03 9.82
CA ALA A 127 19.98 5.53 8.47
C ALA A 127 20.00 4.00 8.41
N THR A 128 20.92 3.36 9.13
CA THR A 128 20.99 1.89 9.22
C THR A 128 19.73 1.34 9.87
N VAL A 129 19.30 1.90 11.01
CA VAL A 129 18.08 1.49 11.71
C VAL A 129 16.85 1.71 10.84
N HIS A 130 16.79 2.83 10.11
CA HIS A 130 15.71 3.13 9.17
C HIS A 130 15.61 2.04 8.09
N LEU A 131 16.72 1.73 7.39
CA LEU A 131 16.76 0.70 6.36
C LEU A 131 16.41 -0.70 6.89
N VAL A 132 16.85 -1.05 8.10
CA VAL A 132 16.47 -2.33 8.74
C VAL A 132 14.98 -2.39 9.07
N GLY A 133 14.39 -1.25 9.46
CA GLY A 133 12.97 -1.12 9.77
C GLY A 133 12.05 -1.19 8.55
N MET A 134 12.53 -0.81 7.37
CA MET A 134 11.73 -0.79 6.14
C MET A 134 11.21 -2.16 5.73
N GLY A 135 10.00 -2.21 5.18
CA GLY A 135 9.41 -3.35 4.48
C GLY A 135 10.25 -3.83 3.29
N ARG A 136 10.10 -5.08 2.85
CA ARG A 136 10.88 -5.59 1.69
C ARG A 136 10.52 -4.86 0.39
N SER A 137 9.23 -4.55 0.24
CA SER A 137 8.70 -3.74 -0.86
C SER A 137 9.19 -2.30 -0.80
N GLU A 138 9.27 -1.71 0.39
CA GLU A 138 9.75 -0.34 0.60
C GLU A 138 11.24 -0.22 0.28
N LEU A 139 12.05 -1.16 0.77
CA LEU A 139 13.49 -1.19 0.48
C LEU A 139 13.76 -1.46 -1.01
N ALA A 140 12.96 -2.31 -1.66
CA ALA A 140 13.05 -2.51 -3.10
C ALA A 140 12.70 -1.23 -3.88
N ALA A 141 11.61 -0.55 -3.51
CA ALA A 141 11.20 0.71 -4.14
C ALA A 141 12.26 1.81 -3.96
N LEU A 142 12.86 1.91 -2.76
CA LEU A 142 13.96 2.84 -2.50
C LEU A 142 15.18 2.54 -3.37
N VAL A 143 15.62 1.28 -3.44
CA VAL A 143 16.76 0.89 -4.28
C VAL A 143 16.48 1.15 -5.76
N GLN A 144 15.28 0.86 -6.25
CA GLN A 144 14.88 1.17 -7.62
C GLN A 144 14.90 2.66 -7.90
N LEU A 145 14.34 3.48 -6.99
CA LEU A 145 14.34 4.93 -7.10
C LEU A 145 15.78 5.46 -7.20
N VAL A 146 16.66 5.02 -6.30
CA VAL A 146 18.06 5.45 -6.30
C VAL A 146 18.79 4.95 -7.54
N SER A 147 18.57 3.71 -7.97
CA SER A 147 19.24 3.13 -9.15
C SER A 147 18.89 3.85 -10.46
N ALA A 148 17.71 4.47 -10.52
CA ALA A 148 17.24 5.09 -11.74
C ALA A 148 17.41 6.61 -11.76
N LEU A 149 17.48 7.24 -10.58
CA LEU A 149 17.65 8.69 -10.44
C LEU A 149 19.05 9.11 -10.00
N SER A 150 19.96 8.17 -9.78
CA SER A 150 21.37 8.45 -9.45
C SER A 150 22.33 7.59 -10.26
N ASP A 151 23.54 8.11 -10.46
CA ASP A 151 24.64 7.40 -11.13
C ASP A 151 25.39 6.44 -10.17
N VAL A 152 24.94 6.31 -8.92
CA VAL A 152 25.62 5.48 -7.92
C VAL A 152 25.38 4.00 -8.22
N LYS A 153 26.48 3.24 -8.29
CA LYS A 153 26.43 1.79 -8.42
C LYS A 153 25.92 1.16 -7.13
N LEU A 154 24.63 0.86 -7.09
CA LEU A 154 24.04 0.03 -6.07
C LEU A 154 24.44 -1.44 -6.26
N PRO A 155 24.44 -2.25 -5.19
CA PRO A 155 24.69 -3.68 -5.31
C PRO A 155 23.65 -4.33 -6.24
N GLU A 156 24.11 -5.11 -7.23
CA GLU A 156 23.27 -5.76 -8.26
C GLU A 156 22.17 -6.66 -7.66
N LYS A 157 22.39 -7.16 -6.44
CA LYS A 157 21.40 -7.91 -5.68
C LYS A 157 21.02 -7.12 -4.45
N VAL A 158 19.75 -6.75 -4.36
CA VAL A 158 19.15 -6.22 -3.14
C VAL A 158 19.40 -7.23 -2.02
N PRO A 159 20.23 -6.90 -1.02
CA PRO A 159 20.58 -7.86 0.01
C PRO A 159 19.34 -8.23 0.84
N ALA A 160 19.24 -9.50 1.23
CA ALA A 160 18.13 -9.99 2.04
C ALA A 160 18.08 -9.20 3.36
N LYS A 161 16.88 -8.85 3.84
CA LYS A 161 16.68 -8.07 5.08
C LYS A 161 17.60 -8.55 6.21
N SER A 162 18.68 -7.81 6.45
CA SER A 162 19.64 -8.04 7.52
C SER A 162 20.33 -6.72 7.85
N THR A 163 20.96 -6.66 9.02
CA THR A 163 21.77 -5.50 9.39
C THR A 163 22.93 -5.29 8.41
N ASP A 164 23.54 -6.38 7.94
CA ASP A 164 24.63 -6.32 6.94
C ASP A 164 24.14 -5.77 5.59
N ALA A 165 22.91 -6.11 5.20
CA ALA A 165 22.25 -5.59 4.01
C ALA A 165 22.08 -4.07 4.09
N ALA A 166 21.60 -3.59 5.24
CA ALA A 166 21.45 -2.16 5.49
C ALA A 166 22.81 -1.46 5.46
N LEU A 167 23.83 -1.97 6.16
CA LEU A 167 25.18 -1.39 6.15
C LEU A 167 25.77 -1.28 4.74
N THR A 168 25.52 -2.27 3.88
CA THR A 168 25.97 -2.26 2.48
C THR A 168 25.25 -1.21 1.63
N LEU A 169 24.01 -0.85 1.99
CA LEU A 169 23.18 0.10 1.25
C LEU A 169 23.25 1.53 1.80
N VAL A 170 23.54 1.73 3.08
CA VAL A 170 23.50 3.06 3.72
C VAL A 170 24.41 4.04 3.00
N GLU A 171 25.69 3.70 2.80
CA GLU A 171 26.63 4.64 2.17
C GLU A 171 26.25 4.95 0.71
N PRO A 172 26.01 3.96 -0.17
CA PRO A 172 25.57 4.23 -1.54
C PRO A 172 24.30 5.08 -1.63
N VAL A 173 23.30 4.83 -0.77
CA VAL A 173 22.04 5.59 -0.78
C VAL A 173 22.23 7.01 -0.24
N ARG A 174 23.15 7.20 0.71
CA ARG A 174 23.48 8.53 1.26
C ARG A 174 24.29 9.37 0.28
N ASP A 175 25.21 8.74 -0.45
CA ASP A 175 26.06 9.39 -1.43
C ASP A 175 25.35 9.61 -2.78
N ALA A 176 24.19 8.99 -2.97
CA ALA A 176 23.37 9.15 -4.17
C ALA A 176 22.93 10.60 -4.38
N GLN A 177 23.44 11.21 -5.44
CA GLN A 177 22.94 12.48 -5.95
C GLN A 177 21.73 12.19 -6.83
N ILE A 178 20.56 12.54 -6.32
CA ILE A 178 19.29 12.33 -7.01
C ILE A 178 19.08 13.47 -7.99
N ASP A 179 18.81 13.14 -9.25
CA ASP A 179 18.35 14.11 -10.23
C ASP A 179 16.97 14.64 -9.81
N GLN A 180 16.97 15.85 -9.25
CA GLN A 180 15.76 16.51 -8.77
C GLN A 180 14.76 16.77 -9.90
N HIS A 181 15.22 17.03 -11.13
CA HIS A 181 14.33 17.27 -12.25
C HIS A 181 13.57 16.00 -12.63
N ALA A 182 14.27 14.86 -12.70
CA ALA A 182 13.64 13.56 -12.94
C ALA A 182 12.69 13.16 -11.80
N LEU A 183 13.03 13.49 -10.55
CA LEU A 183 12.16 13.27 -9.40
C LEU A 183 10.87 14.11 -9.48
N ASP A 184 10.97 15.38 -9.83
CA ASP A 184 9.82 16.29 -9.95
C ASP A 184 8.88 15.83 -11.09
N GLN A 185 9.46 15.38 -12.22
CA GLN A 185 8.70 14.79 -13.33
C GLN A 185 7.93 13.55 -12.89
N LEU A 186 8.59 12.66 -12.15
CA LEU A 186 7.97 11.45 -11.61
C LEU A 186 6.84 11.77 -10.62
N GLN A 187 7.06 12.72 -9.71
CA GLN A 187 6.03 13.14 -8.75
C GLN A 187 4.81 13.73 -9.46
N SER A 188 5.04 14.58 -10.46
CA SER A 188 3.96 15.12 -11.30
C SER A 188 3.21 14.00 -12.02
N LEU A 189 3.94 13.00 -12.56
CA LEU A 189 3.33 11.86 -13.24
C LEU A 189 2.53 10.95 -12.31
N LEU A 190 2.80 10.95 -11.00
CA LEU A 190 2.12 10.07 -10.05
C LEU A 190 1.07 10.77 -9.17
N ALA A 191 0.98 12.09 -9.23
CA ALA A 191 -0.09 12.85 -8.60
C ALA A 191 -1.46 12.50 -9.20
N LYS A 192 -2.52 12.49 -8.37
CA LYS A 192 -3.89 12.15 -8.77
C LYS A 192 -4.69 13.31 -9.36
#